data_AF-A0A1Q4W6R6-F1
#
_entry.id   AF-A0A1Q4W6R6-F1
#
_cell.length_a   1.000
_cell.length_b   1.000
_cell.length_c   1.000
_cell.angle_alpha   90.00
_cell.angle_beta   90.00
_cell.angle_gamma   90.00
#
_symmetry.space_group_name_H-M   'P 1'
#
loop_
_entity.id
_entity.type
_entity.pdbx_description
1 polymer ?
#
loop_
_entity_poly.entity_id
_entity_poly.type
_entity_poly.pdbx_seq_one_letter_code
_entity_poly.pdbx_strand_id
1 'polypeptide(L)'
;MRKVAAEVGVKAASLYWHVRNKQELLDLLTDAVMGSAEPPPREGDWREQFHAYCWRYRRLLLGTRDAAKVVAGRLAPGPNLLGLMEDQLDRLRAAGFTDADAAMASYLLGAFVQGFVLQEQSPISASEVLGTSRRDIADAAGDLFRALPAETFPNLVDLADDLTEPNMDARFEFGVQRILDGLAALLPPERR
;
A
#
# COMPACT_ATOMS: atom_id res chain seq x y z
N MET A 1 2.02 1.26 25.37
CA MET A 1 3.04 0.92 26.38
C MET A 1 2.50 0.00 27.47
N ARG A 2 1.60 0.42 28.39
CA ARG A 2 1.11 -0.47 29.48
C ARG A 2 0.49 -1.80 29.00
N LYS A 3 -0.41 -1.75 28.01
CA LYS A 3 -1.02 -2.97 27.41
C LYS A 3 0.04 -3.90 26.80
N VAL A 4 1.00 -3.33 26.06
CA VAL A 4 2.11 -4.08 25.45
C VAL A 4 2.98 -4.74 26.51
N ALA A 5 3.32 -4.02 27.58
CA ALA A 5 4.10 -4.57 28.69
C ALA A 5 3.39 -5.73 29.39
N ALA A 6 2.07 -5.60 29.60
CA ALA A 6 1.26 -6.69 30.15
C ALA A 6 1.24 -7.93 29.24
N GLU A 7 1.08 -7.74 27.93
CA GLU A 7 1.07 -8.82 26.94
C GLU A 7 2.39 -9.60 26.92
N VAL A 8 3.52 -8.92 27.02
CA VAL A 8 4.85 -9.55 27.04
C VAL A 8 5.33 -9.93 28.45
N GLY A 9 4.47 -9.83 29.46
CA GLY A 9 4.75 -10.27 30.83
C GLY A 9 5.76 -9.43 31.63
N VAL A 10 5.98 -8.16 31.27
CA VAL A 10 6.95 -7.27 31.92
C VAL A 10 6.29 -6.04 32.55
N LYS A 11 7.00 -5.37 33.47
CA LYS A 11 6.58 -4.08 34.00
C LYS A 11 6.74 -3.00 32.92
N ALA A 12 5.81 -2.04 32.86
CA ALA A 12 5.90 -0.94 31.90
C ALA A 12 7.22 -0.16 31.98
N ALA A 13 7.78 0.02 33.18
CA ALA A 13 9.09 0.64 33.37
C ALA A 13 10.23 -0.12 32.68
N SER A 14 10.19 -1.45 32.66
CA SER A 14 11.16 -2.30 31.96
C SER A 14 11.06 -2.14 30.44
N LEU A 15 9.84 -1.94 29.91
CA LEU A 15 9.67 -1.70 28.47
C LEU A 15 10.31 -0.38 28.03
N TYR A 16 10.25 0.66 28.88
CA TYR A 16 10.87 1.96 28.59
C TYR A 16 12.40 1.93 28.49
N TRP A 17 13.06 0.91 29.06
CA TRP A 17 14.50 0.70 28.87
C TRP A 17 14.88 0.28 27.45
N HIS A 18 13.98 -0.43 26.77
CA HIS A 18 14.19 -0.88 25.39
C HIS A 18 13.53 0.04 24.37
N VAL A 19 12.43 0.70 24.74
CA VAL A 19 11.61 1.51 23.84
C VAL A 19 11.14 2.77 24.56
N ARG A 20 11.77 3.90 24.25
CA ARG A 20 11.64 5.19 24.93
C ARG A 20 10.22 5.73 24.90
N ASN A 21 9.46 5.49 23.83
CA ASN A 21 8.10 6.00 23.70
C ASN A 21 7.28 5.20 22.67
N LYS A 22 6.00 5.58 22.53
CA LYS A 22 5.08 4.96 21.56
C LYS A 22 5.55 5.12 20.11
N GLN A 23 6.18 6.24 19.76
CA GLN A 23 6.63 6.46 18.39
C GLN A 23 7.76 5.48 18.04
N GLU A 24 8.77 5.34 18.90
CA GLU A 24 9.85 4.36 18.70
C GLU A 24 9.31 2.92 18.64
N LEU A 25 8.28 2.59 19.42
CA LEU A 25 7.61 1.29 19.29
C LEU A 25 6.99 1.11 17.89
N LEU A 26 6.34 2.13 17.35
CA LEU A 26 5.71 2.08 16.02
C LEU A 26 6.75 2.04 14.91
N ASP A 27 7.89 2.70 15.07
CA ASP A 27 9.01 2.66 14.14
C ASP A 27 9.62 1.24 14.11
N LEU A 28 9.83 0.62 15.28
CA LEU A 28 10.29 -0.77 15.38
C LEU A 28 9.27 -1.78 14.79
N LEU A 29 7.97 -1.56 15.02
CA LEU A 29 6.92 -2.38 14.41
C LEU A 29 6.89 -2.22 12.88
N THR A 30 7.11 -1.00 12.38
CA THR A 30 7.21 -0.72 10.94
C THR A 30 8.33 -1.55 10.34
N ASP A 31 9.54 -1.46 10.91
CA ASP A 31 10.69 -2.21 10.38
C ASP A 31 10.49 -3.74 10.50
N ALA A 32 9.89 -4.23 11.59
CA ALA A 32 9.59 -5.65 11.76
C ALA A 32 8.57 -6.17 10.73
N VAL A 33 7.51 -5.39 10.43
CA VAL A 33 6.56 -5.72 9.35
C VAL A 33 7.29 -5.78 8.01
N MET A 34 8.12 -4.78 7.71
CA MET A 34 8.90 -4.75 6.48
C MET A 34 9.90 -5.90 6.39
N GLY A 35 10.46 -6.37 7.51
CA GLY A 35 11.33 -7.56 7.56
C GLY A 35 10.63 -8.88 7.21
N SER A 36 9.31 -8.91 7.20
CA SER A 36 8.52 -10.06 6.72
C SER A 36 8.23 -9.97 5.21
N ALA A 37 8.66 -8.91 4.54
CA ALA A 37 8.55 -8.80 3.10
C ALA A 37 9.47 -9.81 2.41
N GLU A 38 8.93 -10.53 1.45
CA GLU A 38 9.72 -11.33 0.53
C GLU A 38 9.94 -10.52 -0.76
N PRO A 39 11.17 -10.09 -1.08
CA PRO A 39 11.45 -9.43 -2.34
C PRO A 39 11.07 -10.33 -3.52
N PRO A 40 10.54 -9.77 -4.63
CA PRO A 40 10.30 -10.56 -5.83
C PRO A 40 11.63 -11.07 -6.42
N PRO A 41 11.60 -12.15 -7.22
CA PRO A 41 12.77 -12.60 -7.98
C PRO A 41 13.41 -11.45 -8.79
N ARG A 42 14.72 -11.53 -9.03
CA ARG A 42 15.48 -10.58 -9.87
C ARG A 42 15.45 -10.90 -11.36
N GLU A 43 14.82 -12.00 -11.71
CA GLU A 43 14.67 -12.45 -13.09
C GLU A 43 13.51 -11.70 -13.77
N GLY A 44 13.58 -11.58 -15.10
CA GLY A 44 12.52 -10.99 -15.92
C GLY A 44 12.65 -9.48 -16.13
N ASP A 45 11.66 -8.92 -16.83
CA ASP A 45 11.59 -7.50 -17.14
C ASP A 45 11.38 -6.68 -15.85
N TRP A 46 11.93 -5.46 -15.79
CA TRP A 46 11.78 -4.59 -14.63
C TRP A 46 10.31 -4.33 -14.31
N ARG A 47 9.43 -4.26 -15.33
CA ARG A 47 7.99 -4.10 -15.13
C ARG A 47 7.39 -5.26 -14.37
N GLU A 48 7.76 -6.49 -14.72
CA GLU A 48 7.30 -7.70 -14.02
C GLU A 48 7.79 -7.72 -12.58
N GLN A 49 9.04 -7.31 -12.34
CA GLN A 49 9.62 -7.22 -11.01
C GLN A 49 8.86 -6.22 -10.13
N PHE A 50 8.59 -5.00 -10.63
CA PHE A 50 7.89 -3.97 -9.86
C PHE A 50 6.40 -4.20 -9.74
N HIS A 51 5.77 -4.86 -10.72
CA HIS A 51 4.42 -5.39 -10.59
C HIS A 51 4.33 -6.37 -9.41
N ALA A 52 5.21 -7.37 -9.38
CA ALA A 52 5.29 -8.34 -8.29
C ALA A 52 5.62 -7.66 -6.95
N TYR A 53 6.48 -6.63 -6.95
CA TYR A 53 6.81 -5.85 -5.76
C TYR A 53 5.57 -5.18 -5.17
N CYS A 54 4.79 -4.48 -5.98
CA CYS A 54 3.55 -3.82 -5.54
C CYS A 54 2.55 -4.81 -4.95
N TRP A 55 2.34 -5.96 -5.62
CA TRP A 55 1.42 -6.99 -5.14
C TRP A 55 1.88 -7.66 -3.84
N ARG A 56 3.17 -7.98 -3.72
CA ARG A 56 3.77 -8.52 -2.48
C ARG A 56 3.64 -7.52 -1.34
N TYR A 57 3.89 -6.24 -1.61
CA TYR A 57 3.76 -5.19 -0.61
C TYR A 57 2.32 -4.97 -0.15
N ARG A 58 1.35 -4.96 -1.07
CA ARG A 58 -0.08 -4.93 -0.73
C ARG A 58 -0.47 -6.13 0.15
N ARG A 59 -0.07 -7.35 -0.22
CA ARG A 59 -0.34 -8.55 0.59
C ARG A 59 0.27 -8.46 1.99
N LEU A 60 1.48 -7.96 2.11
CA LEU A 60 2.14 -7.76 3.40
C LEU A 60 1.32 -6.81 4.31
N LEU A 61 0.91 -5.66 3.76
CA LEU A 61 0.13 -4.68 4.52
C LEU A 61 -1.29 -5.15 4.85
N LEU A 62 -1.90 -5.99 3.99
CA LEU A 62 -3.20 -6.60 4.25
C LEU A 62 -3.12 -7.76 5.26
N GLY A 63 -2.00 -8.48 5.31
CA GLY A 63 -1.79 -9.62 6.20
C GLY A 63 -1.65 -9.25 7.68
N THR A 64 -1.41 -7.97 7.99
CA THR A 64 -1.28 -7.47 9.36
C THR A 64 -2.29 -6.35 9.61
N ARG A 65 -3.17 -6.55 10.61
CA ARG A 65 -4.19 -5.54 10.97
C ARG A 65 -3.56 -4.19 11.25
N ASP A 66 -4.12 -3.13 10.67
CA ASP A 66 -3.67 -1.74 10.78
C ASP A 66 -2.24 -1.48 10.27
N ALA A 67 -1.58 -2.42 9.58
CA ALA A 67 -0.20 -2.24 9.14
C ALA A 67 -0.03 -1.03 8.22
N ALA A 68 -0.97 -0.77 7.30
CA ALA A 68 -0.91 0.44 6.48
C ALA A 68 -0.93 1.73 7.32
N LYS A 69 -1.68 1.78 8.44
CA LYS A 69 -1.70 2.93 9.36
C LYS A 69 -0.40 3.05 10.17
N VAL A 70 0.23 1.92 10.46
CA VAL A 70 1.52 1.86 11.16
C VAL A 70 2.66 2.27 10.23
N VAL A 71 2.62 1.90 8.96
CA VAL A 71 3.67 2.24 7.99
C VAL A 71 3.50 3.66 7.43
N ALA A 72 2.26 4.12 7.23
CA ALA A 72 1.97 5.42 6.63
C ALA A 72 2.62 6.59 7.38
N GLY A 73 3.35 7.42 6.64
CA GLY A 73 3.97 8.66 7.15
C GLY A 73 5.17 8.44 8.06
N ARG A 74 5.71 7.22 8.17
CA ARG A 74 6.91 6.93 8.96
C ARG A 74 8.09 6.62 8.04
N LEU A 75 9.09 7.49 8.05
CA LEU A 75 10.44 7.12 7.66
C LEU A 75 11.12 6.59 8.93
N ALA A 76 10.92 5.31 9.22
CA ALA A 76 11.55 4.60 10.32
C ALA A 76 12.73 3.81 9.75
N PRO A 77 13.96 4.36 9.69
CA PRO A 77 15.09 3.72 9.04
C PRO A 77 15.64 2.59 9.91
N GLY A 78 14.92 1.47 9.95
CA GLY A 78 15.45 0.19 10.42
C GLY A 78 16.10 -0.59 9.29
N PRO A 79 16.89 -1.62 9.62
CA PRO A 79 17.69 -2.38 8.64
C PRO A 79 16.85 -3.05 7.55
N ASN A 80 15.62 -3.48 7.87
CA ASN A 80 14.78 -4.17 6.90
C ASN A 80 14.21 -3.19 5.86
N LEU A 81 13.68 -2.04 6.32
CA LEU A 81 13.19 -1.02 5.40
C LEU A 81 14.31 -0.46 4.53
N LEU A 82 15.48 -0.19 5.11
CA LEU A 82 16.65 0.29 4.35
C LEU A 82 17.11 -0.74 3.30
N GLY A 83 17.14 -2.03 3.64
CA GLY A 83 17.49 -3.09 2.70
C GLY A 83 16.51 -3.19 1.52
N LEU A 84 15.21 -3.06 1.78
CA LEU A 84 14.18 -3.02 0.74
C LEU A 84 14.26 -1.77 -0.14
N MET A 85 14.61 -0.61 0.44
CA MET A 85 14.83 0.61 -0.34
C MET A 85 16.05 0.46 -1.24
N GLU A 86 17.15 -0.08 -0.74
CA GLU A 86 18.36 -0.33 -1.51
C GLU A 86 18.09 -1.30 -2.67
N ASP A 87 17.39 -2.42 -2.42
CA ASP A 87 17.03 -3.40 -3.47
C ASP A 87 16.15 -2.79 -4.58
N GLN A 88 15.18 -1.94 -4.23
CA GLN A 88 14.34 -1.24 -5.21
C GLN A 88 15.16 -0.26 -6.06
N LEU A 89 16.00 0.56 -5.42
CA LEU A 89 16.83 1.54 -6.12
C LEU A 89 17.81 0.84 -7.06
N ASP A 90 18.45 -0.24 -6.62
CA ASP A 90 19.36 -1.03 -7.44
C ASP A 90 18.66 -1.58 -8.70
N ARG A 91 17.45 -2.14 -8.56
CA ARG A 91 16.66 -2.63 -9.71
C ARG A 91 16.26 -1.54 -10.68
N LEU A 92 15.80 -0.38 -10.19
CA LEU A 92 15.44 0.75 -11.05
C LEU A 92 16.65 1.25 -11.84
N ARG A 93 17.81 1.37 -11.17
CA ARG A 93 19.05 1.77 -11.84
C ARG A 93 19.50 0.73 -12.86
N ALA A 94 19.41 -0.56 -12.53
CA ALA A 94 19.71 -1.65 -13.46
C ALA A 94 18.78 -1.68 -14.68
N ALA A 95 17.53 -1.23 -14.53
CA ALA A 95 16.58 -1.07 -15.62
C ALA A 95 16.85 0.15 -16.52
N GLY A 96 17.81 1.02 -16.15
CA GLY A 96 18.22 2.18 -16.94
C GLY A 96 17.56 3.50 -16.57
N PHE A 97 16.83 3.56 -15.44
CA PHE A 97 16.35 4.83 -14.91
C PHE A 97 17.51 5.72 -14.47
N THR A 98 17.36 7.04 -14.64
CA THR A 98 18.30 7.99 -14.03
C THR A 98 18.22 7.91 -12.50
N ASP A 99 19.27 8.34 -11.80
CA ASP A 99 19.28 8.32 -10.33
C ASP A 99 18.11 9.11 -9.72
N ALA A 100 17.73 10.23 -10.35
CA ALA A 100 16.58 11.05 -9.93
C ALA A 100 15.24 10.33 -10.16
N ASP A 101 15.07 9.71 -11.33
CA ASP A 101 13.83 8.99 -11.65
C ASP A 101 13.70 7.71 -10.81
N ALA A 102 14.79 6.99 -10.55
CA ALA A 102 14.80 5.82 -9.69
C ALA A 102 14.35 6.17 -8.25
N ALA A 103 14.85 7.27 -7.69
CA ALA A 103 14.43 7.74 -6.36
C ALA A 103 12.92 8.09 -6.33
N MET A 104 12.45 8.82 -7.35
CA MET A 104 11.05 9.23 -7.43
C MET A 104 10.10 8.06 -7.72
N ALA A 105 10.49 7.11 -8.56
CA ALA A 105 9.72 5.92 -8.88
C ALA A 105 9.54 5.01 -7.65
N SER A 106 10.62 4.77 -6.89
CA SER A 106 10.56 4.05 -5.61
C SER A 106 9.56 4.69 -4.63
N TYR A 107 9.64 6.01 -4.47
CA TYR A 107 8.71 6.75 -3.62
C TYR A 107 7.26 6.64 -4.12
N LEU A 108 7.03 6.85 -5.43
CA LEU A 108 5.70 6.82 -6.05
C LEU A 108 5.01 5.46 -5.87
N LEU A 109 5.73 4.37 -6.15
CA LEU A 109 5.20 3.01 -6.02
C LEU A 109 4.86 2.70 -4.56
N GLY A 110 5.74 3.04 -3.62
CA GLY A 110 5.50 2.87 -2.19
C GLY A 110 4.28 3.67 -1.70
N ALA A 111 4.21 4.95 -2.08
CA ALA A 111 3.10 5.84 -1.71
C ALA A 111 1.76 5.35 -2.28
N PHE A 112 1.75 4.88 -3.53
CA PHE A 112 0.56 4.31 -4.16
C PHE A 112 0.05 3.09 -3.38
N VAL A 113 0.92 2.09 -3.12
CA VAL A 113 0.52 0.87 -2.43
C VAL A 113 0.02 1.18 -1.01
N GLN A 114 0.72 2.03 -0.26
CA GLN A 114 0.30 2.42 1.09
C GLN A 114 -1.05 3.15 1.09
N GLY A 115 -1.22 4.13 0.19
CA GLY A 115 -2.48 4.88 0.06
C GLY A 115 -3.64 3.99 -0.34
N PHE A 116 -3.41 3.07 -1.29
CA PHE A 116 -4.41 2.11 -1.73
C PHE A 116 -4.85 1.18 -0.59
N VAL A 117 -3.90 0.58 0.13
CA VAL A 117 -4.23 -0.33 1.24
C VAL A 117 -4.89 0.43 2.39
N LEU A 118 -4.50 1.67 2.66
CA LEU A 118 -5.17 2.51 3.65
C LEU A 118 -6.65 2.75 3.29
N GLN A 119 -6.95 2.96 2.01
CA GLN A 119 -8.33 3.08 1.52
C GLN A 119 -9.07 1.74 1.58
N GLU A 120 -8.42 0.65 1.18
CA GLU A 120 -8.99 -0.71 1.21
C GLU A 120 -9.30 -1.20 2.63
N GLN A 121 -8.50 -0.80 3.62
CA GLN A 121 -8.71 -1.05 5.04
C GLN A 121 -9.55 0.04 5.75
N SER A 122 -9.92 1.13 5.06
CA SER A 122 -10.65 2.24 5.66
C SER A 122 -12.06 1.79 6.06
N PRO A 123 -12.54 2.19 7.26
CA PRO A 123 -13.88 1.83 7.76
C PRO A 123 -15.05 2.53 7.05
N ILE A 124 -14.90 2.96 5.79
CA ILE A 124 -16.05 3.08 4.86
C ILE A 124 -16.64 1.69 4.57
N SER A 125 -15.93 0.63 4.97
CA SER A 125 -16.53 -0.62 5.40
C SER A 125 -17.01 -0.54 6.86
N ALA A 126 -18.19 0.06 7.09
CA ALA A 126 -18.95 -0.10 8.34
C ALA A 126 -19.50 -1.54 8.49
N SER A 127 -18.65 -2.52 8.21
CA SER A 127 -18.98 -3.90 7.88
C SER A 127 -18.53 -4.84 9.00
N GLU A 128 -17.42 -4.54 9.67
CA GLU A 128 -17.01 -5.29 10.88
C GLU A 128 -17.89 -4.97 12.10
N VAL A 129 -18.58 -3.82 12.10
CA VAL A 129 -19.53 -3.45 13.16
C VAL A 129 -20.96 -3.90 12.84
N LEU A 130 -21.33 -4.05 11.56
CA LEU A 130 -22.69 -4.36 11.11
C LEU A 130 -22.87 -5.74 10.44
N GLY A 131 -21.79 -6.50 10.19
CA GLY A 131 -21.83 -7.81 9.54
C GLY A 131 -22.10 -7.81 8.03
N THR A 132 -22.02 -6.65 7.37
CA THR A 132 -22.26 -6.49 5.92
C THR A 132 -21.05 -6.92 5.09
N SER A 133 -21.25 -7.43 3.88
CA SER A 133 -20.15 -7.72 2.96
C SER A 133 -19.72 -6.45 2.20
N ARG A 134 -18.49 -6.42 1.67
CA ARG A 134 -18.03 -5.31 0.79
C ARG A 134 -18.91 -5.16 -0.45
N ARG A 135 -19.45 -6.27 -0.95
CA ARG A 135 -20.38 -6.27 -2.08
C ARG A 135 -21.68 -5.56 -1.73
N ASP A 136 -22.24 -5.81 -0.54
CA ASP A 136 -23.48 -5.13 -0.11
C ASP A 136 -23.28 -3.61 0.00
N ILE A 137 -22.10 -3.16 0.43
CA ILE A 137 -21.76 -1.74 0.50
C ILE A 137 -21.63 -1.13 -0.91
N ALA A 138 -20.96 -1.85 -1.81
CA ALA A 138 -20.85 -1.45 -3.21
C ALA A 138 -22.23 -1.35 -3.89
N ASP A 139 -23.09 -2.33 -3.67
CA ASP A 139 -24.45 -2.37 -4.22
C ASP A 139 -25.27 -1.19 -3.67
N ALA A 140 -25.24 -0.95 -2.36
CA ALA A 140 -25.93 0.18 -1.74
C ALA A 140 -25.41 1.55 -2.23
N ALA A 141 -24.10 1.68 -2.45
CA ALA A 141 -23.52 2.89 -3.04
C ALA A 141 -23.95 3.07 -4.51
N GLY A 142 -24.04 1.97 -5.26
CA GLY A 142 -24.48 1.98 -6.66
C GLY A 142 -25.94 2.41 -6.77
N ASP A 143 -26.80 1.88 -5.91
CA ASP A 143 -28.20 2.29 -5.80
C ASP A 143 -28.34 3.77 -5.42
N LEU A 144 -27.52 4.25 -4.49
CA LEU A 144 -27.47 5.67 -4.13
C LEU A 144 -27.12 6.54 -5.34
N PHE A 145 -26.08 6.17 -6.11
CA PHE A 145 -25.66 6.95 -7.27
C PHE A 145 -26.69 6.93 -8.40
N ARG A 146 -27.31 5.77 -8.68
CA ARG A 146 -28.39 5.65 -9.69
C ARG A 146 -29.64 6.46 -9.33
N ALA A 147 -29.90 6.68 -8.04
CA ALA A 147 -31.04 7.44 -7.57
C ALA A 147 -30.83 8.98 -7.59
N LEU A 148 -29.62 9.47 -7.93
CA LEU A 148 -29.35 10.89 -8.00
C LEU A 148 -30.05 11.57 -9.20
N PRO A 149 -30.39 12.87 -9.11
CA PRO A 149 -30.92 13.62 -10.26
C PRO A 149 -29.88 13.68 -11.40
N ALA A 150 -30.16 13.03 -12.53
CA ALA A 150 -29.25 12.95 -13.67
C ALA A 150 -28.99 14.31 -14.33
N GLU A 151 -29.89 15.28 -14.17
CA GLU A 151 -29.71 16.66 -14.64
C GLU A 151 -28.58 17.39 -13.89
N THR A 152 -28.27 16.95 -12.66
CA THR A 152 -27.24 17.54 -11.80
C THR A 152 -26.00 16.66 -11.71
N PHE A 153 -26.18 15.33 -11.71
CA PHE A 153 -25.10 14.35 -11.50
C PHE A 153 -25.04 13.30 -12.64
N PRO A 154 -24.97 13.72 -13.92
CA PRO A 154 -25.05 12.78 -15.04
C PRO A 154 -23.96 11.70 -14.96
N ASN A 155 -22.72 12.08 -14.66
CA ASN A 155 -21.60 11.14 -14.58
C ASN A 155 -21.73 10.13 -13.42
N LEU A 156 -22.31 10.52 -12.28
CA LEU A 156 -22.46 9.60 -11.14
C LEU A 156 -23.53 8.55 -11.44
N VAL A 157 -24.61 8.98 -12.09
CA VAL A 157 -25.69 8.07 -12.53
C VAL A 157 -25.16 7.13 -13.61
N ASP A 158 -24.52 7.67 -14.65
CA ASP A 158 -24.06 6.90 -15.82
C ASP A 158 -22.94 5.91 -15.46
N LEU A 159 -22.05 6.27 -14.53
CA LEU A 159 -20.90 5.46 -14.13
C LEU A 159 -21.10 4.76 -12.76
N ALA A 160 -22.33 4.67 -12.26
CA ALA A 160 -22.60 4.14 -10.93
C ALA A 160 -21.96 2.76 -10.71
N ASP A 161 -22.14 1.84 -11.64
CA ASP A 161 -21.65 0.46 -11.53
C ASP A 161 -20.10 0.41 -11.58
N ASP A 162 -19.45 1.18 -12.45
CA ASP A 162 -17.98 1.26 -12.54
C ASP A 162 -17.37 1.91 -11.27
N LEU A 163 -18.01 2.96 -10.76
CA LEU A 163 -17.57 3.67 -9.57
C LEU A 163 -17.69 2.81 -8.31
N THR A 164 -18.63 1.85 -8.27
CA THR A 164 -18.88 1.01 -7.11
C THR A 164 -18.39 -0.43 -7.24
N GLU A 165 -17.82 -0.84 -8.40
CA GLU A 165 -17.22 -2.16 -8.59
C GLU A 165 -16.37 -2.62 -7.38
N PRO A 166 -16.78 -3.66 -6.64
CA PRO A 166 -16.15 -4.04 -5.38
C PRO A 166 -14.79 -4.74 -5.52
N ASN A 167 -14.38 -5.11 -6.73
CA ASN A 167 -13.12 -5.82 -6.98
C ASN A 167 -11.89 -4.92 -6.77
N MET A 168 -11.36 -4.92 -5.54
CA MET A 168 -10.14 -4.19 -5.18
C MET A 168 -8.90 -4.69 -5.92
N ASP A 169 -8.85 -5.97 -6.30
CA ASP A 169 -7.74 -6.52 -7.07
C ASP A 169 -7.68 -5.92 -8.47
N ALA A 170 -8.82 -5.77 -9.14
CA ALA A 170 -8.89 -5.11 -10.44
C ALA A 170 -8.52 -3.61 -10.35
N ARG A 171 -8.98 -2.91 -9.30
CA ARG A 171 -8.65 -1.50 -9.06
C ARG A 171 -7.15 -1.31 -8.79
N PHE A 172 -6.56 -2.20 -8.00
CA PHE A 172 -5.13 -2.19 -7.70
C PHE A 172 -4.31 -2.46 -8.96
N GLU A 173 -4.66 -3.50 -9.71
CA GLU A 173 -4.00 -3.87 -10.97
C GLU A 173 -4.02 -2.70 -11.97
N PHE A 174 -5.17 -2.05 -12.13
CA PHE A 174 -5.28 -0.87 -12.98
C PHE A 174 -4.28 0.22 -12.57
N GLY A 175 -4.22 0.57 -11.29
CA GLY A 175 -3.32 1.59 -10.79
C GLY A 175 -1.84 1.23 -10.98
N VAL A 176 -1.45 -0.01 -10.64
CA VAL A 176 -0.07 -0.50 -10.84
C VAL A 176 0.32 -0.41 -12.31
N GLN A 177 -0.50 -0.96 -13.22
CA GLN A 177 -0.19 -0.93 -14.66
C GLN A 177 -0.05 0.50 -15.18
N ARG A 178 -0.95 1.42 -14.81
CA ARG A 178 -0.86 2.83 -15.24
C ARG A 178 0.37 3.54 -14.71
N ILE A 179 0.79 3.27 -13.48
CA ILE A 179 2.03 3.82 -12.93
C ILE A 179 3.24 3.26 -13.70
N LEU A 180 3.30 1.94 -13.92
CA LEU A 180 4.40 1.32 -14.65
C LEU A 180 4.48 1.81 -16.10
N ASP A 181 3.34 1.98 -16.78
CA ASP A 181 3.26 2.58 -18.12
C ASP A 181 3.85 4.01 -18.13
N GLY A 182 3.49 4.83 -17.15
CA GLY A 182 4.03 6.18 -17.00
C GLY A 182 5.53 6.19 -16.71
N LEU A 183 6.02 5.28 -15.87
CA LEU A 183 7.44 5.14 -15.56
C LEU A 183 8.24 4.65 -16.76
N ALA A 184 7.69 3.77 -17.60
CA ALA A 184 8.36 3.29 -18.80
C ALA A 184 8.68 4.43 -19.79
N ALA A 185 7.89 5.51 -19.80
CA ALA A 185 8.16 6.67 -20.63
C ALA A 185 9.41 7.47 -20.19
N LEU A 186 9.95 7.22 -18.99
CA LEU A 186 11.19 7.82 -18.50
C LEU A 186 12.44 7.07 -18.97
N LEU A 187 12.27 5.83 -19.44
CA LEU A 187 13.38 5.04 -19.96
C LEU A 187 13.73 5.49 -21.38
N PRO A 188 15.01 5.43 -21.76
CA PRO A 188 15.40 5.67 -23.14
C PRO A 188 14.64 4.68 -24.05
N PRO A 189 14.18 5.11 -25.24
CA PRO A 189 13.52 4.21 -26.17
C PRO A 189 14.45 3.04 -26.49
N GLU A 190 13.93 1.81 -26.44
CA GLU A 190 14.67 0.62 -26.84
C GLU A 190 15.25 0.85 -28.23
N ARG A 191 16.59 0.86 -28.34
CA ARG A 191 17.24 0.88 -29.63
C ARG A 191 16.94 -0.45 -30.31
N ARG A 192 15.97 -0.44 -31.22
CA ARG A 192 15.72 -1.53 -32.18
C ARG A 192 16.95 -1.78 -33.05
#